data_AF-A0A7Y2Y8B6-F1
#
_entry.id   AF-A0A7Y2Y8B6-F1
#
_cell.length_a   1.000
_cell.length_b   1.000
_cell.length_c   1.000
_cell.angle_alpha   90.00
_cell.angle_beta   90.00
_cell.angle_gamma   90.00
#
_symmetry.space_group_name_H-M   'P 1'
#
loop_
_entity.id
_entity.type
_entity.pdbx_description
1 polymer ?
#
loop_
_entity_poly.entity_id
_entity_poly.type
_entity_poly.pdbx_seq_one_letter_code
_entity_poly.pdbx_strand_id
1 'polypeptide(L)'
;EQGLELVEPSYFYTENRMNSLKRAIESEKIELDHDDKAAFYDTTIKDYKFGTVGCAALDKNGNLAAGTSTGGMTNKRWGRVGDAPIIGSGTYANNATCAVSSTGWGEYFIRAQVAHDISALMEYKGLSLEEAAKTVIGKVGDLGGDGGIVAVDKNGNVAMEFNTAGMYRATMNDKGELYLGIYNE
;
A
#
# COMPACT_ATOMS: atom_id res chain seq x y z
N GLU A 1 -24.20 13.46 -11.12
CA GLU A 1 -24.85 12.33 -11.80
C GLU A 1 -25.22 11.15 -10.89
N GLN A 2 -24.54 10.89 -9.76
CA GLN A 2 -24.90 9.81 -8.82
C GLN A 2 -25.43 10.30 -7.44
N GLY A 3 -25.71 11.62 -7.31
CA GLY A 3 -26.23 12.19 -6.05
C GLY A 3 -25.25 12.22 -4.87
N LEU A 4 -23.94 12.05 -5.12
CA LEU A 4 -22.91 12.15 -4.08
C LEU A 4 -22.81 13.59 -3.55
N GLU A 5 -22.73 13.72 -2.22
CA GLU A 5 -22.45 14.99 -1.56
C GLU A 5 -21.05 15.48 -1.94
N LEU A 6 -20.98 16.72 -2.43
CA LEU A 6 -19.72 17.40 -2.70
C LEU A 6 -19.31 18.18 -1.46
N VAL A 7 -18.11 17.92 -0.97
CA VAL A 7 -17.52 18.64 0.16
C VAL A 7 -16.40 19.54 -0.32
N GLU A 8 -16.20 20.65 0.40
CA GLU A 8 -15.07 21.54 0.17
C GLU A 8 -13.75 20.82 0.48
N PRO A 9 -12.65 21.08 -0.27
CA PRO A 9 -11.36 20.44 -0.02
C PRO A 9 -10.82 20.60 1.41
N SER A 10 -11.23 21.67 2.11
CA SER A 10 -10.91 21.89 3.53
C SER A 10 -11.40 20.76 4.44
N TYR A 11 -12.37 19.96 4.01
CA TYR A 11 -12.81 18.76 4.72
C TYR A 11 -11.67 17.77 4.96
N PHE A 12 -10.73 17.64 4.02
CA PHE A 12 -9.58 16.73 4.12
C PHE A 12 -8.35 17.38 4.76
N TYR A 13 -8.43 18.66 5.12
CA TYR A 13 -7.32 19.39 5.72
C TYR A 13 -7.07 18.91 7.14
N THR A 14 -5.78 18.72 7.48
CA THR A 14 -5.33 18.58 8.86
C THR A 14 -4.05 19.38 9.05
N GLU A 15 -3.91 20.01 10.22
CA GLU A 15 -2.71 20.78 10.57
C GLU A 15 -1.44 19.92 10.49
N ASN A 16 -1.53 18.66 10.94
CA ASN A 16 -0.42 17.70 10.89
C ASN A 16 0.08 17.46 9.45
N ARG A 17 -0.83 17.20 8.49
CA ARG A 17 -0.43 16.96 7.09
C ARG A 17 0.05 18.25 6.40
N MET A 18 -0.51 19.41 6.75
CA MET A 18 -0.01 20.70 6.28
C MET A 18 1.42 20.98 6.77
N ASN A 19 1.72 20.68 8.03
CA ASN A 19 3.07 20.81 8.57
C ASN A 19 4.04 19.82 7.93
N SER A 20 3.61 18.59 7.61
CA SER A 20 4.41 17.68 6.79
C SER A 20 4.72 18.27 5.42
N LEU A 21 3.74 18.83 4.71
CA LEU A 21 3.98 19.47 3.41
C LEU A 21 5.03 20.59 3.48
N LYS A 22 4.93 21.47 4.49
CA LYS A 22 5.92 22.55 4.70
C LYS A 22 7.34 22.00 4.85
N ARG A 23 7.52 20.95 5.66
CA ARG A 23 8.82 20.31 5.86
C ARG A 23 9.37 19.67 4.57
N ALA A 24 8.52 19.02 3.76
CA ALA A 24 8.93 18.46 2.46
C ALA A 24 9.47 19.53 1.51
N ILE A 25 8.76 20.66 1.42
CA ILE A 25 9.15 21.77 0.53
C ILE A 25 10.46 22.39 1.01
N GLU A 26 10.66 22.49 2.33
CA GLU A 26 11.89 23.02 2.90
C GLU A 26 13.08 22.08 2.67
N SER A 27 12.91 20.77 2.87
CA SER A 27 13.98 19.78 2.63
C SER A 27 14.39 19.72 1.16
N GLU A 28 13.44 19.80 0.23
CA GLU A 28 13.74 19.77 -1.22
C GLU A 28 14.55 21.00 -1.65
N LYS A 29 14.31 22.18 -1.04
CA LYS A 29 15.12 23.38 -1.29
C LYS A 29 16.55 23.22 -0.80
N ILE A 30 16.74 22.66 0.40
CA ILE A 30 18.06 22.44 0.99
C ILE A 30 18.88 21.46 0.12
N GLU A 31 18.27 20.39 -0.40
CA GLU A 31 18.95 19.45 -1.31
C GLU A 31 19.37 20.09 -2.64
N LEU A 32 18.58 21.01 -3.19
CA LEU A 32 18.91 21.71 -4.44
C LEU A 32 20.06 22.72 -4.28
N ASP A 33 20.28 23.23 -3.07
CA ASP A 33 21.33 24.22 -2.77
C ASP A 33 22.70 23.57 -2.45
N HIS A 34 22.77 22.25 -2.28
CA HIS A 34 24.00 21.50 -2.05
C HIS A 34 24.27 20.48 -3.17
N ASP A 35 25.24 20.77 -4.04
CA ASP A 35 25.64 19.98 -5.23
C ASP A 35 26.21 18.56 -4.91
N ASP A 36 26.24 18.16 -3.64
CA ASP A 36 26.75 16.86 -3.21
C ASP A 36 25.62 15.83 -3.14
N LYS A 37 25.70 14.85 -4.04
CA LYS A 37 24.85 13.65 -4.10
C LYS A 37 24.92 12.83 -2.81
N ALA A 38 24.19 13.25 -1.80
CA ALA A 38 23.79 12.41 -0.69
C ALA A 38 22.30 12.61 -0.52
N ALA A 39 21.51 11.69 -1.10
CA ALA A 39 20.13 11.50 -0.67
C ALA A 39 20.20 11.22 0.83
N PHE A 40 20.02 12.26 1.65
CA PHE A 40 20.00 12.12 3.10
C PHE A 40 18.72 11.35 3.41
N TYR A 41 18.90 10.04 3.56
CA TYR A 41 17.94 9.10 4.11
C TYR A 41 17.66 9.47 5.57
N ASP A 42 16.93 10.56 5.79
CA ASP A 42 16.42 10.88 7.10
C ASP A 42 15.29 9.88 7.43
N THR A 43 15.54 9.07 8.44
CA THR A 43 14.62 8.05 8.93
C THR A 43 13.35 8.64 9.56
N THR A 44 13.34 9.94 9.88
CA THR A 44 12.15 10.70 10.28
C THR A 44 11.36 11.26 9.09
N ILE A 45 11.95 11.27 7.88
CA ILE A 45 11.37 11.67 6.59
C ILE A 45 10.78 10.45 5.84
N LYS A 46 10.45 9.36 6.53
CA LYS A 46 9.70 8.24 5.90
C LYS A 46 8.20 8.52 5.76
N ASP A 47 7.66 9.46 6.53
CA ASP A 47 6.20 9.67 6.63
C ASP A 47 5.54 10.40 5.43
N TYR A 48 6.34 10.79 4.42
CA TYR A 48 5.84 11.49 3.23
C TYR A 48 5.11 10.59 2.24
N LYS A 49 5.35 9.27 2.30
CA LYS A 49 4.86 8.29 1.31
C LYS A 49 3.68 7.46 1.80
N PHE A 50 3.37 7.49 3.10
CA PHE A 50 2.43 6.55 3.73
C PHE A 50 1.13 7.25 4.16
N GLY A 51 0.12 7.11 3.30
CA GLY A 51 -1.25 7.58 3.53
C GLY A 51 -2.30 6.72 2.83
N THR A 52 -1.92 5.50 2.44
CA THR A 52 -2.80 4.54 1.79
C THR A 52 -3.43 3.65 2.85
N VAL A 53 -4.73 3.42 2.72
CA VAL A 53 -5.50 2.46 3.49
C VAL A 53 -6.11 1.43 2.55
N GLY A 54 -6.41 0.25 3.06
CA GLY A 54 -7.18 -0.70 2.29
C GLY A 54 -7.51 -1.97 3.05
N CYS A 55 -8.25 -2.84 2.39
CA CYS A 55 -8.78 -4.08 2.94
C CYS A 55 -8.85 -5.16 1.87
N ALA A 56 -8.83 -6.41 2.34
CA ALA A 56 -9.15 -7.60 1.56
C ALA A 56 -10.08 -8.47 2.42
N ALA A 57 -11.11 -9.04 1.81
CA ALA A 57 -12.15 -9.79 2.51
C ALA A 57 -12.60 -11.02 1.72
N LEU A 58 -12.94 -12.07 2.45
CA LEU A 58 -13.59 -13.28 1.98
C LEU A 58 -14.97 -13.37 2.62
N ASP A 59 -16.04 -13.48 1.83
CA ASP A 59 -17.40 -13.64 2.34
C ASP A 59 -17.79 -15.11 2.55
N LYS A 60 -18.92 -15.35 3.23
CA LYS A 60 -19.47 -16.69 3.48
C LYS A 60 -19.88 -17.48 2.22
N ASN A 61 -19.97 -16.81 1.07
CA ASN A 61 -20.30 -17.41 -0.21
C ASN A 61 -19.04 -17.75 -1.02
N GLY A 62 -17.84 -17.49 -0.47
CA GLY A 62 -16.56 -17.71 -1.14
C GLY A 62 -16.15 -16.58 -2.09
N ASN A 63 -16.77 -15.40 -2.01
CA ASN A 63 -16.37 -14.25 -2.82
C ASN A 63 -15.24 -13.47 -2.17
N LEU A 64 -14.24 -13.14 -2.98
CA LEU A 64 -13.11 -12.32 -2.62
C LEU A 64 -13.32 -10.88 -3.10
N ALA A 65 -13.02 -9.92 -2.24
CA ALA A 65 -13.05 -8.49 -2.58
C ALA A 65 -11.86 -7.76 -1.95
N ALA A 66 -11.36 -6.74 -2.63
CA ALA A 66 -10.33 -5.83 -2.13
C ALA A 66 -10.72 -4.38 -2.42
N GLY A 67 -10.27 -3.47 -1.56
CA GLY A 67 -10.44 -2.03 -1.75
C GLY A 67 -9.24 -1.27 -1.21
N THR A 68 -8.76 -0.28 -1.96
CA THR A 68 -7.61 0.55 -1.59
C THR A 68 -7.91 2.01 -1.87
N SER A 69 -7.53 2.89 -0.95
CA SER A 69 -7.76 4.34 -1.07
C SER A 69 -6.55 5.11 -0.55
N THR A 70 -6.26 6.25 -1.14
CA THR A 70 -5.08 7.05 -0.80
C THR A 70 -5.24 8.52 -1.13
N GLY A 71 -4.63 9.39 -0.31
CA GLY A 71 -4.36 10.78 -0.67
C GLY A 71 -3.16 10.91 -1.64
N GLY A 72 -2.39 9.85 -1.81
CA GLY A 72 -1.12 9.83 -2.53
C GLY A 72 0.05 10.22 -1.64
N MET A 73 1.08 10.80 -2.23
CA MET A 73 2.28 11.24 -1.53
C MET A 73 2.19 12.72 -1.14
N THR A 74 2.81 13.07 -0.02
CA THR A 74 3.03 14.47 0.36
C THR A 74 3.94 15.14 -0.68
N ASN A 75 3.65 16.39 -1.04
CA ASN A 75 4.37 17.15 -2.07
C ASN A 75 4.38 16.50 -3.47
N LYS A 76 3.38 15.66 -3.79
CA LYS A 76 3.25 15.09 -5.14
C LYS A 76 3.03 16.18 -6.18
N ARG A 77 3.57 15.97 -7.40
CA ARG A 77 3.20 16.80 -8.56
C ARG A 77 1.71 16.71 -8.83
N TRP A 78 1.14 17.82 -9.30
CA TRP A 78 -0.27 17.86 -9.71
C TRP A 78 -0.54 16.78 -10.78
N GLY A 79 -1.61 16.03 -10.59
CA GLY A 79 -1.98 14.93 -11.50
C GLY A 79 -1.17 13.64 -11.35
N ARG A 80 -0.20 13.54 -10.42
CA ARG A 80 0.50 12.27 -10.17
C ARG A 80 -0.47 11.19 -9.67
N VAL A 81 -0.44 10.04 -10.31
CA VAL A 81 -1.24 8.84 -9.97
C VAL A 81 -0.32 7.76 -9.40
N GLY A 82 -0.71 7.19 -8.26
CA GLY A 82 -0.02 6.05 -7.63
C GLY A 82 -0.66 4.71 -7.98
N ASP A 83 -0.32 3.67 -7.25
CA ASP A 83 -0.75 2.29 -7.46
C ASP A 83 -2.21 2.03 -7.05
N ALA A 84 -2.71 2.68 -6.00
CA ALA A 84 -4.03 2.43 -5.42
C ALA A 84 -5.19 2.33 -6.44
N PRO A 85 -5.37 3.25 -7.42
CA PRO A 85 -6.45 3.14 -8.40
C PRO A 85 -6.15 2.21 -9.59
N ILE A 86 -4.98 1.57 -9.64
CA ILE A 86 -4.56 0.73 -10.76
C ILE A 86 -4.78 -0.73 -10.40
N ILE A 87 -5.72 -1.37 -11.09
CA ILE A 87 -6.03 -2.79 -10.92
C ILE A 87 -4.80 -3.64 -11.20
N GLY A 88 -4.51 -4.56 -10.29
CA GLY A 88 -3.33 -5.41 -10.35
C GLY A 88 -2.07 -4.80 -9.73
N SER A 89 -2.09 -3.51 -9.38
CA SER A 89 -1.00 -2.85 -8.65
C SER A 89 -1.39 -2.62 -7.19
N GLY A 90 -2.32 -1.69 -6.97
CA GLY A 90 -2.80 -1.31 -5.64
C GLY A 90 -3.93 -2.19 -5.13
N THR A 91 -4.83 -2.60 -6.03
CA THR A 91 -6.01 -3.39 -5.69
C THR A 91 -6.19 -4.53 -6.68
N TYR A 92 -6.43 -5.74 -6.19
CA TYR A 92 -6.78 -6.87 -7.03
C TYR A 92 -7.63 -7.89 -6.26
N ALA A 93 -8.57 -8.56 -6.94
CA ALA A 93 -9.32 -9.67 -6.36
C ALA A 93 -9.70 -10.69 -7.43
N ASN A 94 -9.49 -11.97 -7.13
CA ASN A 94 -9.87 -13.10 -7.99
C ASN A 94 -10.32 -14.28 -7.11
N ASN A 95 -11.57 -14.73 -7.29
CA ASN A 95 -12.14 -15.86 -6.53
C ASN A 95 -11.36 -17.17 -6.68
N ALA A 96 -10.58 -17.33 -7.75
CA ALA A 96 -9.75 -18.52 -7.95
C ALA A 96 -8.48 -18.53 -7.08
N THR A 97 -8.05 -17.37 -6.58
CA THR A 97 -6.77 -17.15 -5.88
C THR A 97 -6.96 -16.32 -4.61
N CYS A 98 -6.83 -15.00 -4.69
CA CYS A 98 -6.76 -14.08 -3.55
C CYS A 98 -7.31 -12.68 -3.87
N ALA A 99 -7.63 -11.96 -2.79
CA ALA A 99 -7.84 -10.53 -2.75
C ALA A 99 -6.61 -9.87 -2.10
N VAL A 100 -6.13 -8.78 -2.68
CA VAL A 100 -4.94 -8.06 -2.26
C VAL A 100 -5.19 -6.55 -2.29
N SER A 101 -4.80 -5.88 -1.21
CA SER A 101 -4.68 -4.42 -1.14
C SER A 101 -3.24 -4.06 -0.77
N SER A 102 -2.65 -3.14 -1.54
CA SER A 102 -1.27 -2.70 -1.39
C SER A 102 -1.15 -1.33 -0.73
N THR A 103 0.01 -1.06 -0.14
CA THR A 103 0.41 0.26 0.35
C THR A 103 1.92 0.43 0.21
N GLY A 104 2.38 1.60 -0.21
CA GLY A 104 3.82 1.86 -0.35
C GLY A 104 4.16 2.86 -1.45
N TRP A 105 5.37 2.73 -1.98
CA TRP A 105 5.84 3.57 -3.07
C TRP A 105 5.21 3.15 -4.41
N GLY A 106 4.11 3.81 -4.76
CA GLY A 106 3.27 3.47 -5.90
C GLY A 106 3.98 3.19 -7.24
N GLU A 107 5.01 3.94 -7.62
CA GLU A 107 5.75 3.70 -8.87
C GLU A 107 6.37 2.29 -8.92
N TYR A 108 6.87 1.78 -7.81
CA TYR A 108 7.43 0.43 -7.73
C TYR A 108 6.34 -0.64 -7.74
N PHE A 109 5.22 -0.37 -7.05
CA PHE A 109 4.07 -1.27 -7.02
C PHE A 109 3.41 -1.42 -8.40
N ILE A 110 3.35 -0.32 -9.17
CA ILE A 110 2.91 -0.32 -10.57
C ILE A 110 3.89 -1.13 -11.44
N ARG A 111 5.18 -0.84 -11.35
CA ARG A 111 6.21 -1.51 -12.17
C ARG A 111 6.29 -3.01 -11.90
N ALA A 112 6.04 -3.43 -10.66
CA ALA A 112 6.07 -4.84 -10.26
C ALA A 112 4.71 -5.54 -10.42
N GLN A 113 3.60 -4.81 -10.67
CA GLN A 113 2.22 -5.31 -10.68
C GLN A 113 1.89 -6.13 -9.41
N VAL A 114 2.22 -5.57 -8.24
CA VAL A 114 2.30 -6.32 -6.97
C VAL A 114 1.06 -7.19 -6.69
N ALA A 115 -0.13 -6.59 -6.70
CA ALA A 115 -1.34 -7.30 -6.33
C ALA A 115 -1.69 -8.44 -7.31
N HIS A 116 -1.49 -8.22 -8.62
CA HIS A 116 -1.71 -9.25 -9.63
C HIS A 116 -0.60 -10.31 -9.64
N ASP A 117 0.67 -9.94 -9.45
CA ASP A 117 1.81 -10.87 -9.45
C ASP A 117 1.66 -11.90 -8.31
N ILE A 118 1.13 -11.50 -7.15
CA ILE A 118 0.78 -12.42 -6.06
C ILE A 118 -0.26 -13.44 -6.53
N SER A 119 -1.37 -12.98 -7.12
CA SER A 119 -2.40 -13.88 -7.67
C SER A 119 -1.82 -14.80 -8.75
N ALA A 120 -0.98 -14.28 -9.64
CA ALA A 120 -0.39 -15.03 -10.74
C ALA A 120 0.57 -16.11 -10.24
N LEU A 121 1.35 -15.84 -9.19
CA LEU A 121 2.22 -16.85 -8.58
C LEU A 121 1.41 -17.97 -7.91
N MET A 122 0.31 -17.63 -7.24
CA MET A 122 -0.61 -18.64 -6.70
C MET A 122 -1.23 -19.47 -7.82
N GLU A 123 -1.70 -18.84 -8.90
CA GLU A 123 -2.39 -19.52 -10.00
C GLU A 123 -1.45 -20.37 -10.84
N TYR A 124 -0.33 -19.81 -11.27
CA TYR A 124 0.54 -20.42 -12.28
C TYR A 124 1.63 -21.29 -11.68
N LYS A 125 2.04 -21.04 -10.43
CA LYS A 125 3.08 -21.82 -9.75
C LYS A 125 2.56 -22.61 -8.55
N GLY A 126 1.30 -22.43 -8.16
CA GLY A 126 0.72 -23.14 -7.02
C GLY A 126 1.33 -22.74 -5.68
N LEU A 127 1.95 -21.55 -5.58
CA LEU A 127 2.49 -21.06 -4.32
C LEU A 127 1.37 -20.77 -3.31
N SER A 128 1.66 -20.90 -2.02
CA SER A 128 0.79 -20.37 -0.98
C SER A 128 0.73 -18.84 -1.03
N LEU A 129 -0.31 -18.26 -0.43
CA LEU A 129 -0.45 -16.80 -0.35
C LEU A 129 0.77 -16.14 0.31
N GLU A 130 1.28 -16.73 1.39
CA GLU A 130 2.44 -16.22 2.13
C GLU A 130 3.72 -16.24 1.28
N GLU A 131 4.01 -17.37 0.63
CA GLU A 131 5.19 -17.50 -0.25
C GLU A 131 5.13 -16.53 -1.44
N ALA A 132 3.95 -16.38 -2.05
CA ALA A 132 3.73 -15.46 -3.15
C ALA A 132 3.91 -14.00 -2.69
N ALA A 133 3.30 -13.62 -1.57
CA ALA A 133 3.43 -12.27 -1.00
C ALA A 133 4.88 -11.92 -0.66
N LYS A 134 5.60 -12.81 0.02
CA LYS A 134 7.01 -12.63 0.37
C LYS A 134 7.89 -12.48 -0.86
N THR A 135 7.65 -13.30 -1.89
CA THR A 135 8.40 -13.21 -3.15
C THR A 135 8.21 -11.85 -3.82
N VAL A 136 6.97 -11.36 -3.91
CA VAL A 136 6.65 -10.11 -4.61
C VAL A 136 7.10 -8.88 -3.81
N ILE A 137 6.93 -8.87 -2.49
CA ILE A 137 7.44 -7.77 -1.64
C ILE A 137 8.98 -7.74 -1.65
N GLY A 138 9.64 -8.90 -1.67
CA GLY A 138 11.09 -8.97 -1.90
C GLY A 138 11.50 -8.32 -3.22
N LYS A 139 10.83 -8.66 -4.33
CA LYS A 139 11.05 -8.06 -5.65
C LYS A 139 10.87 -6.53 -5.64
N VAL A 140 9.91 -6.00 -4.88
CA VAL A 140 9.75 -4.55 -4.71
C VAL A 140 10.97 -3.95 -4.01
N GLY A 141 11.47 -4.60 -2.97
CA GLY A 141 12.70 -4.24 -2.27
C GLY A 141 13.92 -4.22 -3.18
N ASP A 142 14.08 -5.24 -4.03
CA ASP A 142 15.19 -5.34 -5.00
C ASP A 142 15.17 -4.21 -6.03
N LEU A 143 13.99 -3.67 -6.35
CA LEU A 143 13.87 -2.49 -7.21
C LEU A 143 14.23 -1.18 -6.49
N GLY A 144 14.32 -1.19 -5.16
CA GLY A 144 14.54 -0.01 -4.31
C GLY A 144 13.25 0.61 -3.78
N GLY A 145 12.11 -0.07 -3.94
CA GLY A 145 10.82 0.35 -3.39
C GLY A 145 10.58 -0.18 -1.98
N ASP A 146 9.72 0.51 -1.23
CA ASP A 146 9.24 0.06 0.07
C ASP A 146 7.70 0.08 0.15
N GLY A 147 7.15 -0.82 0.97
CA GLY A 147 5.71 -0.95 1.20
C GLY A 147 5.32 -2.31 1.78
N GLY A 148 4.04 -2.64 1.62
CA GLY A 148 3.45 -3.90 2.04
C GLY A 148 2.07 -4.15 1.45
N ILE A 149 1.48 -5.27 1.84
CA ILE A 149 0.16 -5.71 1.42
C ILE A 149 -0.65 -6.21 2.61
N VAL A 150 -1.96 -6.22 2.45
CA VAL A 150 -2.87 -7.12 3.18
C VAL A 150 -3.61 -7.96 2.15
N ALA A 151 -3.73 -9.26 2.40
CA ALA A 151 -4.34 -10.18 1.47
C ALA A 151 -5.05 -11.33 2.16
N VAL A 152 -6.10 -11.86 1.51
CA VAL A 152 -6.79 -13.09 1.91
C VAL A 152 -7.01 -13.98 0.68
N ASP A 153 -6.77 -15.28 0.81
CA ASP A 153 -7.00 -16.25 -0.26
C ASP A 153 -8.38 -16.90 -0.18
N LYS A 154 -8.75 -17.66 -1.22
CA LYS A 154 -10.04 -18.37 -1.31
C LYS A 154 -10.29 -19.39 -0.19
N ASN A 155 -9.24 -19.80 0.53
CA ASN A 155 -9.33 -20.75 1.64
C ASN A 155 -9.37 -20.03 3.00
N GLY A 156 -9.32 -18.70 3.02
CA GLY A 156 -9.31 -17.89 4.23
C GLY A 156 -7.93 -17.71 4.86
N ASN A 157 -6.84 -18.10 4.19
CA ASN A 157 -5.50 -17.79 4.67
C ASN A 157 -5.23 -16.30 4.47
N VAL A 158 -4.55 -15.68 5.43
CA VAL A 158 -4.25 -14.24 5.43
C VAL A 158 -2.75 -14.01 5.38
N ALA A 159 -2.32 -13.04 4.57
CA ALA A 159 -0.95 -12.54 4.54
C ALA A 159 -0.92 -11.03 4.73
N MET A 160 0.06 -10.54 5.48
CA MET A 160 0.27 -9.11 5.72
C MET A 160 1.76 -8.75 5.62
N GLU A 161 2.36 -9.09 4.48
CA GLU A 161 3.80 -8.92 4.24
C GLU A 161 4.17 -7.45 4.00
N PHE A 162 5.30 -6.99 4.55
CA PHE A 162 5.83 -5.64 4.32
C PHE A 162 7.36 -5.62 4.49
N ASN A 163 8.03 -4.71 3.78
CA ASN A 163 9.47 -4.48 3.88
C ASN A 163 9.82 -3.09 4.48
N THR A 164 8.80 -2.35 4.94
CA THR A 164 8.95 -1.12 5.70
C THR A 164 9.35 -1.41 7.15
N ALA A 165 9.71 -0.36 7.92
CA ALA A 165 9.97 -0.51 9.36
C ALA A 165 8.71 -0.95 10.13
N GLY A 166 7.53 -0.60 9.63
CA GLY A 166 6.24 -1.01 10.16
C GLY A 166 5.11 -0.74 9.17
N MET A 167 3.99 -1.39 9.39
CA MET A 167 2.74 -1.25 8.66
C MET A 167 1.56 -1.45 9.62
N TYR A 168 0.74 -0.42 9.78
CA TYR A 168 -0.52 -0.50 10.53
C TYR A 168 -1.44 -1.52 9.87
N ARG A 169 -1.77 -2.59 10.59
CA ARG A 169 -2.52 -3.72 10.03
C ARG A 169 -3.36 -4.43 11.08
N ALA A 170 -4.42 -5.06 10.61
CA ALA A 170 -5.34 -5.83 11.43
C ALA A 170 -5.98 -6.95 10.62
N THR A 171 -6.40 -8.02 11.30
CA THR A 171 -7.22 -9.09 10.72
C THR A 171 -8.29 -9.50 11.71
N MET A 172 -9.42 -9.98 11.21
CA MET A 172 -10.47 -10.58 12.03
C MET A 172 -11.11 -11.71 11.24
N ASN A 173 -11.28 -12.87 11.87
CA ASN A 173 -11.95 -14.01 11.24
C ASN A 173 -13.42 -14.15 11.70
N ASP A 174 -14.11 -15.17 11.17
CA ASP A 174 -15.50 -15.49 11.46
C ASP A 174 -15.78 -15.93 12.91
N LYS A 175 -14.73 -16.32 13.64
CA LYS A 175 -14.77 -16.63 15.08
C LYS A 175 -14.59 -15.39 15.97
N GLY A 176 -14.31 -14.23 15.37
CA GLY A 176 -14.01 -12.99 16.11
C GLY A 176 -12.59 -12.93 16.66
N GLU A 177 -11.68 -13.78 16.18
CA GLU A 177 -10.26 -13.73 16.56
C GLU A 177 -9.61 -12.52 15.87
N LEU A 178 -9.16 -11.56 16.67
CA LEU A 178 -8.59 -10.29 16.22
C LEU A 178 -7.06 -10.32 16.35
N TYR A 179 -6.37 -9.90 15.29
CA TYR A 179 -4.95 -9.57 15.33
C TYR A 179 -4.74 -8.09 14.99
N LEU A 180 -3.80 -7.44 15.69
CA LEU A 180 -3.36 -6.07 15.44
C LEU A 180 -1.83 -6.04 15.40
N GLY A 181 -1.26 -5.32 14.44
CA GLY A 181 0.19 -5.18 14.29
C GLY A 181 0.60 -3.82 13.75
N ILE A 182 1.82 -3.41 14.11
CA ILE A 182 2.47 -2.21 13.56
C ILE A 182 3.88 -2.58 13.10
N TYR A 183 4.71 -3.08 13.99
CA TYR A 183 6.09 -3.47 13.69
C TYR A 183 6.20 -4.97 13.35
N ASN A 184 7.42 -5.39 13.01
CA ASN A 184 7.79 -6.81 13.04
C ASN A 184 7.81 -7.29 14.50
N GLU A 185 7.44 -8.56 14.73
CA GLU A 185 7.62 -9.23 16.02
C GLU A 185 9.11 -9.45 16.35
#